data_AF-A0A3P7LZ56-F1
#
_entry.id   AF-A0A3P7LZ56-F1
#
_cell.length_a   1.000
_cell.length_b   1.000
_cell.length_c   1.000
_cell.angle_alpha   90.00
_cell.angle_beta   90.00
_cell.angle_gamma   90.00
#
_symmetry.space_group_name_H-M   'P 1'
#
loop_
_entity.id
_entity.type
_entity.pdbx_description
1 polymer ?
#
loop_
_entity_poly.entity_id
_entity_poly.type
_entity_poly.pdbx_seq_one_letter_code
_entity_poly.pdbx_strand_id
1 'polypeptide(L)'
;MTRFQVVPYYYTFTAFCKRRWVGKKLFDILASEFNFDNEEMIKHRITNGQIKVNSSPVGLDYTLRDSDLVEHHVHRHELPVLDEEIKTVFEDDQLLVVNKPSSLPVHPCGQFHHNTLAKILYNEKNISNLHVIHRLDRWVFLIL
;
A
#
# COMPACT_ATOMS: atom_id res chain seq x y z
N MET A 1 -11.26 8.60 -21.38
CA MET A 1 -10.69 9.76 -20.65
C MET A 1 -10.24 9.25 -19.30
N THR A 2 -8.93 9.23 -19.03
CA THR A 2 -8.30 8.73 -17.79
C THR A 2 -7.60 9.91 -17.14
N ARG A 3 -8.09 10.41 -16.00
CA ARG A 3 -7.52 11.64 -15.39
C ARG A 3 -7.42 11.67 -13.85
N PHE A 4 -7.64 10.57 -13.13
CA PHE A 4 -7.14 10.47 -11.73
C PHE A 4 -5.67 10.04 -11.72
N GLN A 5 -4.78 10.99 -12.00
CA GLN A 5 -3.35 10.81 -11.86
C GLN A 5 -2.91 11.33 -10.50
N VAL A 6 -2.52 10.43 -9.60
CA VAL A 6 -1.90 10.80 -8.33
C VAL A 6 -0.52 11.35 -8.62
N VAL A 7 -0.24 12.56 -8.15
CA VAL A 7 1.11 13.13 -8.23
C VAL A 7 2.06 12.20 -7.47
N PRO A 8 3.18 11.76 -8.07
CA PRO A 8 4.14 10.90 -7.40
C PRO A 8 4.55 11.43 -6.03
N TYR A 9 4.71 10.53 -5.06
CA TYR A 9 4.94 10.89 -3.66
C TYR A 9 5.89 9.91 -2.98
N TYR A 10 6.51 10.36 -1.89
CA TYR A 10 7.32 9.49 -1.05
C TYR A 10 6.44 8.75 -0.05
N TYR A 11 6.69 7.44 0.09
CA TYR A 11 6.03 6.58 1.05
C TYR A 11 7.05 5.71 1.76
N THR A 12 6.83 5.48 3.05
CA THR A 12 7.70 4.61 3.86
C THR A 12 6.91 3.40 4.29
N PHE A 13 7.26 2.23 3.76
CA PHE A 13 6.76 0.96 4.30
C PHE A 13 7.49 0.68 5.60
N THR A 14 6.74 0.30 6.63
CA THR A 14 7.29 -0.03 7.94
C THR A 14 6.84 -1.42 8.36
N ALA A 15 7.75 -2.18 8.95
CA ALA A 15 7.44 -3.48 9.52
C ALA A 15 8.34 -3.72 10.73
N PHE A 16 7.72 -4.01 11.88
CA PHE A 16 8.47 -4.55 13.01
C PHE A 16 8.97 -5.95 12.69
N CYS A 17 10.16 -6.25 13.20
CA CYS A 17 10.79 -7.54 13.08
C CYS A 17 9.89 -8.62 13.69
N LYS A 18 9.56 -9.61 12.87
CA LYS A 18 8.74 -10.75 13.31
C LYS A 18 9.63 -11.77 13.99
N ARG A 19 9.09 -12.53 14.95
CA ARG A 19 9.85 -13.60 15.63
C ARG A 19 10.61 -14.55 14.70
N ARG A 20 10.03 -14.89 13.54
CA ARG A 20 10.66 -15.78 12.54
C ARG A 20 11.81 -15.15 11.74
N TRP A 21 12.02 -13.83 11.87
CA TRP A 21 13.09 -13.06 11.24
C TRP A 21 14.28 -12.83 12.17
N VAL A 22 14.06 -12.91 13.49
CA VAL A 22 15.11 -12.68 14.50
C VAL A 22 16.29 -13.63 14.25
N GLY A 23 17.50 -13.07 14.22
CA GLY A 23 18.74 -13.81 13.96
C GLY A 23 19.01 -14.10 12.49
N LYS A 24 18.14 -13.68 11.56
CA LYS A 24 18.38 -13.79 10.11
C LYS A 24 18.89 -12.48 9.53
N LYS A 25 19.60 -12.56 8.40
CA LYS A 25 20.04 -11.34 7.70
C LYS A 25 18.85 -10.61 7.09
N LEU A 26 18.89 -9.29 7.14
CA LEU A 26 17.88 -8.43 6.52
C LEU A 26 17.74 -8.74 5.02
N PHE A 27 18.86 -8.90 4.31
CA PHE A 27 18.87 -9.23 2.87
C PHE A 27 18.10 -10.52 2.58
N ASP A 28 18.38 -11.60 3.32
CA ASP A 28 17.73 -12.89 3.10
C ASP A 28 16.21 -12.82 3.33
N ILE A 29 15.78 -12.05 4.33
CA ILE A 29 14.35 -11.82 4.60
C ILE A 29 13.70 -11.02 3.48
N LEU A 30 14.35 -9.96 3.01
CA LEU A 30 13.83 -9.15 1.91
C LEU A 30 13.71 -9.96 0.61
N ALA A 31 14.72 -10.78 0.29
CA ALA A 31 14.72 -11.60 -0.91
C ALA A 31 13.70 -12.77 -0.85
N SER A 32 13.47 -13.36 0.33
CA SER A 32 12.61 -14.55 0.46
C SER A 32 11.14 -14.24 0.75
N GLU A 33 10.84 -13.22 1.57
CA GLU A 33 9.45 -12.93 1.96
C GLU A 33 8.79 -11.87 1.08
N PHE A 34 9.58 -11.08 0.35
CA PHE A 34 9.04 -9.96 -0.40
C PHE A 34 9.44 -10.02 -1.88
N ASN A 35 8.45 -10.28 -2.73
CA ASN A 35 8.65 -10.33 -4.18
C ASN A 35 8.50 -8.93 -4.84
N PHE A 36 9.04 -7.88 -4.22
CA PHE A 36 8.90 -6.51 -4.75
C PHE A 36 10.05 -6.09 -5.67
N ASP A 37 11.22 -6.72 -5.57
CA ASP A 37 12.41 -6.41 -6.37
C ASP A 37 13.31 -7.64 -6.53
N ASN A 38 14.23 -7.60 -7.50
CA ASN A 38 15.28 -8.60 -7.64
C ASN A 38 16.40 -8.40 -6.60
N GLU A 39 17.25 -9.41 -6.42
CA GLU A 39 18.32 -9.37 -5.41
C GLU A 39 19.30 -8.19 -5.58
N GLU A 40 19.65 -7.85 -6.81
CA GLU A 40 20.57 -6.74 -7.11
C GLU A 40 19.98 -5.41 -6.68
N MET A 41 18.70 -5.19 -6.95
CA MET A 41 17.97 -3.99 -6.57
C MET A 41 17.78 -3.91 -5.06
N ILE A 42 17.51 -5.03 -4.38
CA ILE A 42 17.46 -5.08 -2.92
C ILE A 42 18.81 -4.66 -2.33
N LYS A 43 19.93 -5.20 -2.85
CA LYS A 43 21.27 -4.81 -2.40
C LYS A 43 21.50 -3.31 -2.59
N HIS A 44 21.18 -2.80 -3.78
CA HIS A 44 21.32 -1.37 -4.10
C HIS A 44 20.51 -0.46 -3.15
N ARG A 45 19.27 -0.85 -2.83
CA ARG A 45 18.40 -0.09 -1.92
C ARG A 45 18.93 -0.07 -0.48
N ILE A 46 19.47 -1.18 -0.01
CA ILE A 46 20.12 -1.25 1.32
C ILE A 46 21.36 -0.34 1.32
N THR A 47 22.25 -0.48 0.34
CA THR A 47 23.50 0.30 0.29
C THR A 47 23.27 1.80 0.12
N ASN A 48 22.21 2.20 -0.59
CA ASN A 48 21.85 3.60 -0.77
C ASN A 48 21.04 4.19 0.41
N GLY A 49 20.77 3.40 1.46
CA GLY A 49 20.01 3.86 2.63
C GLY A 49 18.52 4.09 2.35
N GLN A 50 17.97 3.52 1.27
CA GLN A 50 16.52 3.49 1.03
C GLN A 50 15.83 2.49 1.97
N ILE A 51 16.55 1.45 2.39
CA ILE A 51 16.13 0.54 3.45
C ILE A 51 16.96 0.83 4.70
N LYS A 52 16.26 1.01 5.82
CA LYS A 52 16.83 1.35 7.13
C LYS A 52 16.29 0.42 8.20
N VAL A 53 17.01 0.33 9.31
CA VAL A 53 16.53 -0.31 10.54
C VAL A 53 16.65 0.69 11.68
N ASN A 54 15.56 0.92 12.40
CA ASN A 54 15.47 1.92 13.48
C ASN A 54 15.97 3.30 13.00
N SER A 55 15.47 3.75 11.85
CA SER A 55 15.79 5.01 11.18
C SER A 55 17.26 5.21 10.78
N SER A 56 18.08 4.17 10.90
CA SER A 56 19.50 4.19 10.56
C SER A 56 19.80 3.31 9.34
N PRO A 57 20.63 3.76 8.38
CA PRO A 57 21.12 2.91 7.31
C PRO A 57 21.89 1.70 7.86
N VAL A 58 21.74 0.54 7.22
CA VAL A 58 22.40 -0.70 7.63
C VAL A 58 23.11 -1.37 6.45
N GLY A 59 24.10 -2.22 6.74
CA GLY A 59 24.78 -3.01 5.72
C GLY A 59 24.03 -4.28 5.32
N LEU A 60 24.50 -4.95 4.25
CA LEU A 60 23.92 -6.21 3.76
C LEU A 60 24.00 -7.35 4.77
N ASP A 61 25.01 -7.33 5.64
CA ASP A 61 25.23 -8.34 6.68
C ASP A 61 24.46 -8.07 7.99
N TYR A 62 23.60 -7.05 8.00
CA TYR A 62 22.81 -6.73 9.18
C TYR A 62 21.90 -7.90 9.57
N THR A 63 22.02 -8.34 10.83
CA THR A 63 21.20 -9.40 11.40
C THR A 63 20.07 -8.79 12.22
N LEU A 64 18.84 -9.12 11.86
CA LEU A 64 17.63 -8.60 12.50
C LEU A 64 17.52 -9.06 13.96
N ARG A 65 17.16 -8.12 14.83
CA ARG A 65 16.93 -8.33 16.25
C ARG A 65 15.44 -8.21 16.56
N ASP A 66 15.07 -8.72 17.72
CA ASP A 66 13.69 -8.54 18.19
C ASP A 66 13.38 -7.05 18.35
N SER A 67 12.15 -6.67 18.04
CA SER A 67 11.66 -5.28 18.05
C SER A 67 12.32 -4.29 17.06
N ASP A 68 13.22 -4.73 16.17
CA ASP A 68 13.75 -3.88 15.10
C ASP A 68 12.62 -3.36 14.19
N LEU A 69 12.63 -2.06 13.89
CA LEU A 69 11.74 -1.46 12.89
C LEU A 69 12.45 -1.40 11.55
N VAL A 70 12.00 -2.18 10.58
CA VAL A 70 12.47 -2.11 9.19
C VAL A 70 11.66 -1.06 8.44
N GLU A 71 12.36 -0.13 7.78
CA GLU A 71 11.76 0.97 7.03
C GLU A 71 12.26 0.95 5.59
N HIS A 72 11.35 1.00 4.62
CA HIS A 72 11.67 1.07 3.19
C HIS A 72 11.05 2.32 2.58
N HIS A 73 11.89 3.29 2.26
CA HIS A 73 11.52 4.54 1.62
C HIS A 73 11.46 4.36 0.10
N VAL A 74 10.29 4.59 -0.48
CA VAL A 74 10.05 4.50 -1.93
C VAL A 74 9.45 5.78 -2.47
N HIS A 75 9.74 6.06 -3.74
CA HIS A 75 9.01 7.05 -4.51
C HIS A 75 7.93 6.33 -5.33
N ARG A 76 6.67 6.50 -4.95
CA ARG A 76 5.53 5.77 -5.54
C ARG A 76 4.96 6.50 -6.74
N HIS A 77 4.66 5.70 -7.75
CA HIS A 77 3.90 6.08 -8.93
C HIS A 77 2.69 5.17 -9.00
N GLU A 78 1.50 5.71 -8.77
CA GLU A 78 0.27 4.93 -8.88
C GLU A 78 -0.23 4.92 -10.33
N LEU A 79 -0.77 3.78 -10.75
CA LEU A 79 -1.39 3.69 -12.06
C LEU A 79 -2.66 4.56 -12.09
N PRO A 80 -2.95 5.21 -13.23
CA PRO A 80 -4.19 5.95 -13.38
C PRO A 80 -5.39 5.00 -13.35
N VAL A 81 -6.49 5.46 -12.76
CA VAL A 81 -7.79 4.77 -12.78
C VAL A 81 -8.77 5.51 -13.68
N LEU A 82 -9.87 4.85 -14.06
CA LEU A 82 -10.91 5.51 -14.86
C LEU A 82 -11.53 6.64 -14.05
N ASP A 83 -11.70 7.77 -14.73
CA ASP A 83 -12.32 8.98 -14.19
C ASP A 83 -13.82 8.91 -14.45
N GLU A 84 -14.46 7.99 -13.72
CA GLU A 84 -15.90 7.79 -13.72
C GLU A 84 -16.45 8.17 -12.36
N GLU A 85 -17.56 8.91 -12.37
CA GLU A 85 -18.24 9.36 -11.16
C GLU A 85 -18.64 8.17 -10.27
N ILE A 86 -18.26 8.23 -8.99
CA ILE A 86 -18.69 7.25 -7.98
C ILE A 86 -20.10 7.63 -7.53
N LYS A 87 -21.07 6.87 -8.03
CA LYS A 87 -22.49 7.09 -7.74
C LYS A 87 -22.90 6.37 -6.47
N THR A 88 -23.50 7.10 -5.54
CA THR A 88 -24.18 6.51 -4.39
C THR A 88 -25.48 5.86 -4.87
N VAL A 89 -25.64 4.58 -4.56
CA VAL A 89 -26.85 3.79 -4.85
C VAL A 89 -27.79 3.83 -3.65
N PHE A 90 -27.23 3.77 -2.45
CA PHE A 90 -27.95 3.82 -1.18
C PHE A 90 -27.02 4.39 -0.10
N GLU A 91 -27.58 5.16 0.83
CA GLU A 91 -26.85 5.73 1.96
C GLU A 91 -27.82 5.89 3.14
N ASP A 92 -27.44 5.34 4.29
CA ASP A 92 -28.08 5.59 5.58
C ASP A 92 -27.01 5.77 6.68
N ASP A 93 -27.45 5.85 7.95
CA ASP A 93 -26.55 6.09 9.09
C ASP A 93 -25.52 4.97 9.33
N GLN A 94 -25.70 3.78 8.72
CA GLN A 94 -24.87 2.60 8.94
C GLN A 94 -24.25 2.02 7.67
N LEU A 95 -24.80 2.35 6.49
CA LEU A 95 -24.51 1.68 5.24
C LEU A 95 -24.36 2.68 4.09
N LEU A 96 -23.28 2.55 3.33
CA LEU A 96 -23.03 3.26 2.10
C LEU A 96 -22.83 2.27 0.95
N VAL A 97 -23.77 2.25 0.02
CA VAL A 97 -23.67 1.45 -1.20
C VAL A 97 -23.30 2.34 -2.37
N VAL A 98 -22.17 2.03 -3.01
CA VAL A 98 -21.67 2.80 -4.16
C VAL A 98 -21.48 1.93 -5.39
N ASN A 99 -21.80 2.52 -6.54
CA ASN A 99 -21.40 1.99 -7.83
C ASN A 99 -20.00 2.50 -8.16
N LYS A 100 -19.03 1.58 -8.23
CA LYS A 100 -17.65 1.90 -8.52
C LYS A 100 -17.25 1.40 -9.92
N PRO A 101 -16.34 2.10 -10.60
CA PRO A 101 -15.75 1.59 -11.84
C PRO A 101 -14.99 0.28 -11.62
N SER A 102 -14.95 -0.58 -12.65
CA SER A 102 -14.26 -1.87 -12.59
C SER A 102 -12.74 -1.74 -12.39
N SER A 103 -12.15 -0.62 -12.83
CA SER A 103 -10.72 -0.33 -12.69
C SER A 103 -10.33 0.26 -11.34
N LEU A 104 -11.30 0.69 -10.50
CA LEU A 104 -11.03 1.34 -9.22
C LEU A 104 -10.90 0.29 -8.09
N PRO A 105 -9.71 0.14 -7.46
CA PRO A 105 -9.54 -0.70 -6.28
C PRO A 105 -10.33 -0.15 -5.10
N VAL A 106 -10.82 -1.05 -4.24
CA VAL A 106 -11.66 -0.66 -3.11
C VAL A 106 -10.84 -0.02 -1.97
N HIS A 107 -9.74 -0.66 -1.60
CA HIS A 107 -8.86 -0.28 -0.49
C HIS A 107 -7.40 -0.32 -0.95
N PRO A 108 -6.47 0.34 -0.23
CA PRO A 108 -5.04 0.31 -0.54
C PRO A 108 -4.52 -1.11 -0.72
N CYS A 109 -4.03 -1.42 -1.92
CA CYS A 109 -3.55 -2.74 -2.27
C CYS A 109 -2.57 -2.66 -3.45
N GLY A 110 -1.46 -3.40 -3.33
CA GLY A 110 -0.43 -3.47 -4.36
C GLY A 110 0.03 -2.07 -4.80
N GLN A 111 -0.19 -1.75 -6.08
CA GLN A 111 0.24 -0.49 -6.70
C GLN A 111 -0.62 0.72 -6.34
N PHE A 112 -1.76 0.54 -5.66
CA PHE A 112 -2.72 1.61 -5.36
C PHE A 112 -2.79 1.90 -3.87
N HIS A 113 -2.72 3.16 -3.49
CA HIS A 113 -2.85 3.62 -2.11
C HIS A 113 -3.78 4.83 -2.03
N HIS A 114 -3.53 5.86 -2.84
CA HIS A 114 -4.40 7.03 -2.98
C HIS A 114 -5.49 6.84 -4.04
N ASN A 115 -5.21 6.12 -5.13
CA ASN A 115 -6.20 5.78 -6.17
C ASN A 115 -7.05 4.58 -5.74
N THR A 116 -7.80 4.73 -4.65
CA THR A 116 -8.72 3.71 -4.14
C THR A 116 -10.04 4.34 -3.73
N LEU A 117 -11.13 3.60 -3.85
CA LEU A 117 -12.48 4.07 -3.53
C LEU A 117 -12.56 4.62 -2.09
N ALA A 118 -12.03 3.89 -1.12
CA ALA A 118 -12.00 4.36 0.28
C ALA A 118 -11.28 5.70 0.43
N LYS A 119 -10.16 5.90 -0.29
CA LYS A 119 -9.38 7.14 -0.17
C LYS A 119 -10.01 8.30 -0.94
N ILE A 120 -10.66 8.04 -2.07
CA ILE A 120 -11.43 9.02 -2.83
C ILE A 120 -12.64 9.47 -2.00
N LEU A 121 -13.45 8.56 -1.45
CA LEU A 121 -14.59 8.90 -0.60
C LEU A 121 -14.17 9.70 0.64
N TYR A 122 -13.04 9.34 1.25
CA TYR A 122 -12.47 10.12 2.35
C TYR A 122 -12.06 11.53 1.92
N ASN A 123 -11.31 11.68 0.83
CA ASN A 123 -10.76 12.98 0.43
C ASN A 123 -11.83 13.91 -0.19
N GLU A 124 -12.77 13.37 -0.96
CA GLU A 124 -13.74 14.16 -1.72
C GLU A 124 -15.07 14.34 -0.98
N LYS A 125 -15.50 13.33 -0.22
CA LYS A 125 -16.79 13.33 0.48
C LYS A 125 -16.66 13.40 2.01
N ASN A 126 -15.44 13.44 2.56
CA ASN A 126 -15.16 13.43 4.01
C ASN A 126 -15.75 12.22 4.76
N ILE A 127 -15.98 11.11 4.05
CA ILE A 127 -16.52 9.88 4.65
C ILE A 127 -15.35 9.06 5.20
N SER A 128 -15.34 8.86 6.52
CA SER A 128 -14.27 8.15 7.23
C SER A 128 -14.79 6.87 7.87
N ASN A 129 -13.87 6.03 8.38
CA ASN A 129 -14.20 4.76 9.05
C ASN A 129 -15.03 3.77 8.19
N LEU A 130 -14.85 3.83 6.87
CA LEU A 130 -15.50 2.91 5.94
C LEU A 130 -14.90 1.51 6.10
N HIS A 131 -15.75 0.54 6.41
CA HIS A 131 -15.36 -0.86 6.52
C HIS A 131 -15.91 -1.64 5.33
N VAL A 132 -15.02 -2.26 4.58
CA VAL A 132 -15.41 -3.11 3.44
C VAL A 132 -16.12 -4.35 3.96
N ILE A 133 -17.45 -4.40 3.85
CA ILE A 133 -18.26 -5.52 4.31
C ILE A 133 -18.22 -6.67 3.30
N HIS A 134 -18.23 -6.34 2.00
CA HIS A 134 -18.15 -7.34 0.94
C HIS A 134 -17.19 -6.92 -0.18
N ARG A 135 -16.27 -7.84 -0.55
CA ARG A 135 -15.54 -7.76 -1.81
C ARG A 135 -16.32 -8.56 -2.87
N LEU A 136 -16.85 -7.89 -3.88
CA LEU A 136 -17.27 -8.55 -5.12
C LEU A 136 -16.17 -8.33 -6.17
N ASP A 137 -15.74 -9.41 -6.83
CA ASP A 137 -14.64 -9.38 -7.79
C ASP A 137 -14.98 -8.61 -9.06
N ARG A 138 -14.08 -7.69 -9.45
CA ARG A 138 -13.90 -6.93 -10.72
C ARG A 138 -15.12 -6.30 -11.41
N TRP A 139 -16.34 -6.71 -11.10
CA TRP A 139 -17.61 -6.23 -11.63
C TRP A 139 -18.59 -6.25 -10.46
N VAL A 140 -19.21 -5.11 -10.15
CA VAL A 140 -20.40 -4.95 -9.27
C VAL A 140 -20.14 -4.53 -7.80
N PHE A 141 -21.14 -3.78 -7.30
CA PHE A 141 -21.29 -2.85 -6.16
C PHE A 141 -20.54 -3.17 -4.86
N LEU A 142 -20.00 -2.11 -4.24
CA LEU A 142 -19.44 -2.16 -2.89
C LEU A 142 -20.47 -1.66 -1.88
N ILE A 143 -20.63 -2.44 -0.80
CA ILE A 143 -21.35 -2.07 0.42
C ILE A 143 -20.28 -1.75 1.47
N LEU A 144 -20.23 -0.49 1.90
CA LEU A 144 -19.41 0.03 2.99
C LEU A 144 -20.26 0.36 4.21
#